data_AF-A0A1K1MG28-F1
#
_entry.id   AF-A0A1K1MG28-F1
#
_cell.length_a   1.000
_cell.length_b   1.000
_cell.length_c   1.000
_cell.angle_alpha   90.00
_cell.angle_beta   90.00
_cell.angle_gamma   90.00
#
_symmetry.space_group_name_H-M   'P 1'
#
loop_
_entity.id
_entity.type
_entity.pdbx_description
1 polymer ?
#
loop_
_entity_poly.entity_id
_entity_poly.type
_entity_poly.pdbx_seq_one_letter_code
_entity_poly.pdbx_strand_id
1 'polypeptide(L)'
;MSFDFDISVRIKEKRTGDIISGPKVISASENPSFYSGFVEVCWWNSSIFMDLPPAIFRICGKYMEKQYPLEEGMEGNLYTIVPRIAMREVCSYIYSRCYVLDSELTEERDWSWRDAYEVTNIARVEKLRDLLSSLDYVDHRNQECGIAEDYIGNLQKKEEFKSNPQGYEFEFMLDYHYCRPRS
;
A
#
# COMPACT_ATOMS: atom_id res chain seq x y z
N MET A 1 -7.56 5.19 -17.63
CA MET A 1 -7.11 4.14 -16.70
C MET A 1 -7.71 4.47 -15.35
N SER A 2 -8.49 3.55 -14.82
CA SER A 2 -9.01 3.56 -13.47
C SER A 2 -7.99 2.93 -12.53
N PHE A 3 -7.74 3.52 -11.37
CA PHE A 3 -7.00 2.88 -10.28
C PHE A 3 -7.96 1.93 -9.57
N ASP A 4 -7.52 0.73 -9.17
CA ASP A 4 -8.38 -0.15 -8.37
C ASP A 4 -8.14 0.02 -6.88
N PHE A 5 -6.90 0.27 -6.50
CA PHE A 5 -6.56 0.49 -5.10
C PHE A 5 -5.25 1.28 -4.95
N ASP A 6 -5.15 1.97 -3.83
CA ASP A 6 -3.89 2.49 -3.29
C ASP A 6 -3.46 1.72 -2.04
N ILE A 7 -2.16 1.73 -1.82
CA ILE A 7 -1.51 1.22 -0.63
C ILE A 7 -0.85 2.41 0.03
N SER A 8 -1.27 2.71 1.24
CA SER A 8 -0.77 3.82 2.03
C SER A 8 -0.18 3.32 3.35
N VAL A 9 0.79 4.05 3.91
CA VAL A 9 1.43 3.73 5.18
C VAL A 9 1.34 4.88 6.16
N ARG A 10 1.15 4.55 7.43
CA ARG A 10 1.20 5.47 8.56
C ARG A 10 2.25 5.02 9.57
N ILE A 11 3.04 5.96 10.07
CA ILE A 11 4.10 5.73 11.06
C ILE A 11 3.69 6.35 12.39
N LYS A 12 3.69 5.55 13.45
CA LYS A 12 3.33 5.98 14.81
C LYS A 12 4.43 5.68 15.81
N GLU A 13 4.66 6.56 16.77
CA GLU A 13 5.52 6.27 17.92
C GLU A 13 4.82 5.28 18.86
N LYS A 14 5.45 4.14 19.17
CA LYS A 14 4.83 3.06 19.97
C LYS A 14 4.43 3.50 21.38
N ARG A 15 5.17 4.43 21.98
CA ARG A 15 4.97 4.86 23.37
C ARG A 15 3.81 5.83 23.52
N THR A 16 3.70 6.79 22.61
CA THR A 16 2.76 7.91 22.69
C THR A 16 1.54 7.70 21.80
N GLY A 17 1.67 6.86 20.76
CA GLY A 17 0.69 6.75 19.68
C GLY A 17 0.73 7.93 18.70
N ASP A 18 1.67 8.86 18.86
CA ASP A 18 1.77 10.04 17.99
C ASP A 18 2.06 9.63 16.55
N ILE A 19 1.27 10.17 15.62
CA ILE A 19 1.43 9.95 14.19
C ILE A 19 2.46 10.95 13.67
N ILE A 20 3.56 10.42 13.11
CA ILE A 20 4.70 11.23 12.65
C ILE A 20 4.83 11.32 11.13
N SER A 21 4.14 10.44 10.39
CA SER A 21 4.13 10.46 8.93
C SER A 21 3.22 11.55 8.37
N GLY A 22 3.56 12.05 7.19
CA GLY A 22 2.85 13.09 6.47
C GLY A 22 3.39 14.51 6.69
N PRO A 23 2.75 15.52 6.07
CA PRO A 23 3.21 16.91 6.11
C PRO A 23 2.94 17.60 7.45
N LYS A 24 2.07 17.03 8.30
CA LYS A 24 1.72 17.55 9.62
C LYS A 24 1.80 16.42 10.64
N VAL A 25 2.40 16.72 11.79
CA VAL A 25 2.43 15.82 12.95
C VAL A 25 1.08 15.88 13.65
N ILE A 26 0.60 14.72 14.07
CA ILE A 26 -0.71 14.58 14.68
C ILE A 26 -0.55 13.81 15.99
N SER A 27 -0.86 14.46 17.11
CA SER A 27 -0.93 13.74 18.38
C SER A 27 -2.17 12.87 18.43
N ALA A 28 -2.08 11.74 19.15
CA ALA A 28 -3.20 10.83 19.37
C ALA A 28 -4.46 11.53 19.93
N SER A 29 -4.31 12.65 20.65
CA SER A 29 -5.42 13.43 21.21
C SER A 29 -6.01 14.49 20.28
N GLU A 30 -5.35 14.84 19.17
CA GLU A 30 -5.64 16.08 18.42
C GLU A 30 -6.31 15.88 17.06
N ASN A 31 -6.47 14.65 16.56
CA ASN A 31 -7.02 14.46 15.22
C ASN A 31 -7.74 13.11 15.05
N PRO A 32 -9.08 13.08 15.24
CA PRO A 32 -9.87 11.85 15.19
C PRO A 32 -10.14 11.32 13.76
N SER A 33 -9.61 11.97 12.72
CA SER A 33 -9.78 11.45 11.35
C SER A 33 -8.99 10.17 11.16
N PHE A 34 -9.67 9.12 10.71
CA PHE A 34 -9.10 7.81 10.46
C PHE A 34 -7.90 7.86 9.48
N TYR A 35 -8.00 8.70 8.44
CA TYR A 35 -7.02 8.83 7.36
C TYR A 35 -5.79 9.66 7.74
N SER A 36 -5.76 10.25 8.94
CA SER A 36 -4.66 11.08 9.41
C SER A 36 -3.31 10.36 9.33
N GLY A 37 -2.35 11.00 8.63
CA GLY A 37 -0.96 10.56 8.51
C GLY A 37 -0.72 9.34 7.63
N PHE A 38 -1.72 8.84 6.91
CA PHE A 38 -1.47 7.92 5.82
C PHE A 38 -0.81 8.66 4.64
N VAL A 39 0.25 8.07 4.11
CA VAL A 39 1.00 8.56 2.95
C VAL A 39 1.04 7.43 1.92
N GLU A 40 0.69 7.73 0.66
CA GLU A 40 0.70 6.77 -0.44
C GLU A 40 2.11 6.15 -0.60
N VAL A 41 2.17 4.82 -0.63
CA VAL A 41 3.35 4.04 -1.01
C VAL A 41 3.31 3.76 -2.51
N CYS A 42 2.20 3.18 -2.96
CA CYS A 42 1.95 2.90 -4.36
C CYS A 42 0.45 2.78 -4.65
N TRP A 43 0.10 2.80 -5.93
CA TRP A 43 -1.22 2.50 -6.43
C TRP A 43 -1.11 1.46 -7.53
N TRP A 44 -2.23 0.81 -7.81
CA TRP A 44 -2.33 -0.17 -8.87
C TRP A 44 -3.38 0.21 -9.92
N ASN A 45 -3.01 0.00 -11.18
CA ASN A 45 -3.92 0.03 -12.30
C ASN A 45 -4.16 -1.41 -12.78
N SER A 46 -5.36 -1.94 -12.59
CA SER A 46 -5.79 -3.17 -13.23
C SER A 46 -5.97 -2.90 -14.70
N SER A 47 -5.85 -4.01 -15.42
CA SER A 47 -6.48 -4.11 -16.71
C SER A 47 -7.97 -4.32 -16.54
N ILE A 48 -8.78 -3.92 -17.53
CA ILE A 48 -10.18 -4.37 -17.68
C ILE A 48 -10.33 -5.91 -17.66
N PHE A 49 -9.21 -6.65 -17.77
CA PHE A 49 -9.13 -8.10 -17.77
C PHE A 49 -8.66 -8.73 -16.45
N MET A 50 -8.35 -7.94 -15.40
CA MET A 50 -7.75 -8.47 -14.16
C MET A 50 -8.46 -8.04 -12.90
N ASP A 51 -9.33 -8.92 -12.40
CA ASP A 51 -9.95 -8.81 -11.08
C ASP A 51 -8.98 -9.25 -9.97
N LEU A 52 -8.02 -8.39 -9.64
CA LEU A 52 -7.13 -8.53 -8.47
C LEU A 52 -7.78 -8.37 -7.08
N PRO A 53 -8.80 -7.53 -6.89
CA PRO A 53 -9.36 -7.23 -5.58
C PRO A 53 -9.78 -8.48 -4.78
N PRO A 54 -10.51 -9.47 -5.35
CA PRO A 54 -10.90 -10.65 -4.59
C PRO A 54 -9.71 -11.46 -4.07
N ALA A 55 -8.64 -11.57 -4.86
CA ALA A 55 -7.44 -12.27 -4.44
C ALA A 55 -6.71 -11.53 -3.30
N ILE A 56 -6.59 -10.21 -3.41
CA ILE A 56 -5.99 -9.37 -2.36
C ILE A 56 -6.81 -9.45 -1.07
N PHE A 57 -8.14 -9.40 -1.14
CA PHE A 57 -9.00 -9.55 0.03
C PHE A 57 -8.93 -10.93 0.66
N ARG A 58 -8.78 -12.00 -0.15
CA ARG A 58 -8.53 -13.35 0.39
C ARG A 58 -7.20 -13.43 1.12
N ILE A 59 -6.15 -12.84 0.57
CA ILE A 59 -4.83 -12.74 1.24
C ILE A 59 -5.01 -11.98 2.56
N CYS A 60 -5.67 -10.84 2.55
CA CYS A 60 -5.88 -10.02 3.74
C CYS A 60 -6.72 -10.76 4.81
N GLY A 61 -7.79 -11.45 4.40
CA GLY A 61 -8.65 -12.23 5.28
C GLY A 61 -7.94 -13.37 6.00
N LYS A 62 -6.97 -14.03 5.33
CA LYS A 62 -6.12 -15.07 5.94
C LYS A 62 -5.35 -14.57 7.17
N TYR A 63 -4.94 -13.30 7.19
CA TYR A 63 -4.12 -12.74 8.28
C TYR A 63 -4.93 -11.94 9.31
N MET A 64 -6.19 -11.64 9.03
CA MET A 64 -7.05 -10.85 9.92
C MET A 64 -8.18 -11.65 10.56
N GLU A 65 -8.27 -12.95 10.26
CA GLU A 65 -9.37 -13.83 10.70
C GLU A 65 -10.77 -13.27 10.36
N LYS A 66 -10.83 -12.42 9.31
CA LYS A 66 -12.04 -11.78 8.81
C LYS A 66 -12.35 -12.30 7.42
N GLN A 67 -13.59 -12.71 7.20
CA GLN A 67 -14.10 -12.91 5.85
C GLN A 67 -14.57 -11.56 5.33
N TYR A 68 -13.90 -11.05 4.30
CA TYR A 68 -14.37 -9.87 3.58
C TYR A 68 -15.54 -10.30 2.69
N PRO A 69 -16.70 -9.63 2.77
CA PRO A 69 -17.77 -9.87 1.81
C PRO A 69 -17.26 -9.46 0.42
N LEU A 70 -17.10 -10.45 -0.45
CA LEU A 70 -16.65 -10.31 -1.84
C LEU A 70 -17.84 -10.07 -2.79
N GLU A 71 -18.86 -9.34 -2.37
CA GLU A 71 -20.02 -9.08 -3.23
C GLU A 71 -19.71 -7.90 -4.16
N GLU A 72 -19.79 -8.14 -5.48
CA GLU A 72 -19.75 -7.10 -6.51
C GLU A 72 -20.76 -5.99 -6.17
N GLY A 73 -20.31 -4.75 -6.13
CA GLY A 73 -21.18 -3.59 -5.94
C GLY A 73 -21.47 -3.17 -4.49
N MET A 74 -20.87 -3.78 -3.46
CA MET A 74 -20.86 -3.23 -2.09
C MET A 74 -19.89 -2.03 -1.93
N GLU A 75 -19.83 -1.18 -2.96
CA GLU A 75 -19.04 0.05 -3.06
C GLU A 75 -19.46 1.07 -1.98
N GLY A 76 -18.89 0.95 -0.80
CA GLY A 76 -18.98 1.95 0.25
C GLY A 76 -17.66 2.05 1.01
N ASN A 77 -16.63 2.63 0.41
CA ASN A 77 -15.36 3.01 1.06
C ASN A 77 -14.71 1.90 1.91
N LEU A 78 -14.44 0.73 1.32
CA LEU A 78 -13.85 -0.38 2.07
C LEU A 78 -12.33 -0.28 2.04
N TYR A 79 -11.79 0.68 2.78
CA TYR A 79 -10.39 0.61 3.17
C TYR A 79 -10.19 -0.52 4.19
N THR A 80 -8.99 -1.08 4.24
CA THR A 80 -8.63 -2.06 5.26
C THR A 80 -7.24 -1.80 5.80
N ILE A 81 -7.13 -1.77 7.14
CA ILE A 81 -5.82 -1.83 7.79
C ILE A 81 -5.34 -3.27 7.75
N VAL A 82 -4.11 -3.47 7.33
CA VAL A 82 -3.56 -4.77 7.04
C VAL A 82 -2.22 -4.95 7.73
N PRO A 83 -1.96 -6.13 8.33
CA PRO A 83 -0.68 -6.37 8.96
C PRO A 83 0.42 -6.47 7.90
N ARG A 84 1.65 -6.09 8.28
CA ARG A 84 2.81 -6.13 7.38
C ARG A 84 3.04 -7.50 6.73
N ILE A 85 2.77 -8.58 7.46
CA ILE A 85 2.89 -9.94 6.91
C ILE A 85 1.93 -10.19 5.75
N ALA A 86 0.70 -9.67 5.83
CA ALA A 86 -0.24 -9.70 4.70
C ALA A 86 0.29 -8.87 3.54
N MET A 87 0.94 -7.72 3.80
CA MET A 87 1.50 -6.88 2.74
C MET A 87 2.63 -7.51 1.96
N ARG A 88 3.38 -8.45 2.55
CA ARG A 88 4.35 -9.25 1.78
C ARG A 88 3.67 -10.16 0.77
N GLU A 89 2.60 -10.84 1.19
CA GLU A 89 1.86 -11.75 0.30
C GLU A 89 1.12 -10.96 -0.78
N VAL A 90 0.53 -9.80 -0.43
CA VAL A 90 -0.06 -8.86 -1.40
C VAL A 90 1.00 -8.35 -2.38
N CYS A 91 2.18 -7.92 -1.91
CA CYS A 91 3.27 -7.47 -2.77
C CYS A 91 3.70 -8.58 -3.75
N SER A 92 3.84 -9.82 -3.27
CA SER A 92 4.20 -10.96 -4.13
C SER A 92 3.12 -11.25 -5.16
N TYR A 93 1.84 -11.18 -4.77
CA TYR A 93 0.72 -11.39 -5.68
C TYR A 93 0.66 -10.31 -6.76
N ILE A 94 0.74 -9.03 -6.38
CA ILE A 94 0.79 -7.90 -7.30
C ILE A 94 1.95 -8.07 -8.30
N TYR A 95 3.14 -8.40 -7.81
CA TYR A 95 4.31 -8.63 -8.67
C TYR A 95 4.06 -9.72 -9.72
N SER A 96 3.40 -10.82 -9.34
CA SER A 96 3.03 -11.90 -10.27
C SER A 96 2.03 -11.48 -11.35
N ARG A 97 1.33 -10.35 -11.16
CA ARG A 97 0.34 -9.79 -12.08
C ARG A 97 0.84 -8.55 -12.81
N CYS A 98 2.09 -8.15 -12.59
CA CYS A 98 2.74 -7.10 -13.36
C CYS A 98 2.98 -7.50 -14.82
N TYR A 99 3.11 -8.81 -15.11
CA TYR A 99 3.36 -9.32 -16.45
C TYR A 99 2.06 -9.83 -17.08
N VAL A 100 1.75 -9.38 -18.28
CA VAL A 100 0.58 -9.83 -19.04
C VAL A 100 1.01 -10.99 -19.93
N LEU A 101 0.30 -12.13 -19.88
CA LEU A 101 0.62 -13.27 -20.73
C LEU A 101 0.17 -13.00 -22.17
N ASP A 102 0.87 -13.54 -23.16
CA ASP A 102 0.48 -13.43 -24.57
C ASP A 102 -0.95 -13.96 -24.81
N SER A 103 -1.38 -14.96 -24.03
CA SER A 103 -2.73 -15.52 -24.06
C SER A 103 -3.83 -14.58 -23.55
N GLU A 104 -3.46 -13.50 -22.85
CA GLU A 104 -4.38 -12.47 -22.34
C GLU A 104 -4.51 -11.28 -23.32
N LEU A 105 -3.75 -11.27 -24.43
CA LEU A 105 -3.82 -10.23 -25.47
C LEU A 105 -4.84 -10.64 -26.55
N THR A 106 -5.76 -9.74 -26.90
CA THR A 106 -6.88 -10.03 -27.81
C THR A 106 -6.83 -9.24 -29.13
N GLU A 107 -6.09 -8.13 -29.18
CA GLU A 107 -5.94 -7.26 -30.35
C GLU A 107 -4.47 -6.83 -30.59
N GLU A 108 -4.10 -6.55 -31.84
CA GLU A 108 -2.72 -6.13 -32.21
C GLU A 108 -2.27 -4.80 -31.58
N ARG A 109 -3.19 -3.94 -31.12
CA ARG A 109 -2.84 -2.69 -30.40
C ARG A 109 -2.50 -2.90 -28.92
N ASP A 110 -2.64 -4.13 -28.42
CA ASP A 110 -2.45 -4.46 -27.00
C ASP A 110 -0.99 -4.43 -26.55
N TRP A 111 -0.04 -4.49 -27.49
CA TRP A 111 1.40 -4.49 -27.16
C TRP A 111 1.89 -3.18 -26.54
N SER A 112 1.51 -2.03 -27.12
CA SER A 112 1.87 -0.72 -26.56
C SER A 112 1.21 -0.45 -25.21
N TRP A 113 0.00 -0.98 -25.01
CA TRP A 113 -0.71 -0.91 -23.75
C TRP A 113 -0.05 -1.81 -22.71
N ARG A 114 0.33 -3.04 -23.09
CA ARG A 114 1.07 -3.99 -22.26
C ARG A 114 2.38 -3.39 -21.79
N ASP A 115 3.20 -2.85 -22.68
CA ASP A 115 4.49 -2.26 -22.28
C ASP A 115 4.30 -1.16 -21.23
N ALA A 116 3.32 -0.26 -21.44
CA ALA A 116 3.02 0.79 -20.49
C ALA A 116 2.47 0.24 -19.16
N TYR A 117 1.63 -0.80 -19.23
CA TYR A 117 1.07 -1.50 -18.08
C TYR A 117 2.18 -2.14 -17.24
N GLU A 118 3.00 -3.00 -17.85
CA GLU A 118 4.04 -3.76 -17.17
C GLU A 118 5.07 -2.81 -16.55
N VAL A 119 5.59 -1.84 -17.31
CA VAL A 119 6.58 -0.87 -16.82
C VAL A 119 6.03 -0.08 -15.62
N THR A 120 4.80 0.41 -15.72
CA THR A 120 4.18 1.19 -14.63
C THR A 120 4.00 0.34 -13.40
N ASN A 121 3.39 -0.84 -13.55
CA ASN A 121 3.03 -1.70 -12.43
C ASN A 121 4.25 -2.35 -11.76
N ILE A 122 5.29 -2.69 -12.51
CA ILE A 122 6.60 -3.10 -11.97
C ILE A 122 7.16 -1.97 -11.09
N ALA A 123 7.25 -0.74 -11.60
CA ALA A 123 7.78 0.38 -10.81
C ALA A 123 6.97 0.63 -9.53
N ARG A 124 5.65 0.41 -9.55
CA ARG A 124 4.76 0.58 -8.38
C ARG A 124 4.96 -0.52 -7.34
N VAL A 125 5.05 -1.78 -7.75
CA VAL A 125 5.28 -2.88 -6.80
C VAL A 125 6.70 -2.87 -6.25
N GLU A 126 7.69 -2.36 -7.00
CA GLU A 126 9.05 -2.18 -6.50
C GLU A 126 9.11 -1.20 -5.34
N LYS A 127 8.35 -0.09 -5.38
CA LYS A 127 8.24 0.83 -4.23
C LYS A 127 7.75 0.13 -2.96
N LEU A 128 6.72 -0.71 -3.09
CA LEU A 128 6.21 -1.48 -1.95
C LEU A 128 7.23 -2.51 -1.46
N ARG A 129 7.87 -3.24 -2.37
CA ARG A 129 8.93 -4.21 -2.05
C ARG A 129 10.08 -3.54 -1.28
N ASP A 130 10.53 -2.39 -1.76
CA ASP A 130 11.65 -1.66 -1.19
C ASP A 130 11.32 -1.14 0.21
N LEU A 131 10.11 -0.58 0.42
CA LEU A 131 9.63 -0.24 1.76
C LEU A 131 9.58 -1.46 2.69
N LEU A 132 8.97 -2.57 2.24
CA LEU A 132 8.88 -3.79 3.04
C LEU A 132 10.26 -4.36 3.39
N SER A 133 11.24 -4.21 2.50
CA SER A 133 12.64 -4.56 2.73
C SER A 133 13.29 -3.63 3.75
N SER A 134 13.16 -2.31 3.63
CA SER A 134 13.68 -1.34 4.61
C SER A 134 13.14 -1.61 6.01
N LEU A 135 11.88 -2.01 6.13
CA LEU A 135 11.30 -2.40 7.41
C LEU A 135 11.93 -3.67 8.01
N ASP A 136 12.58 -4.53 7.22
CA ASP A 136 13.34 -5.67 7.75
C ASP A 136 14.64 -5.21 8.42
N TYR A 137 15.26 -4.19 7.85
CA TYR A 137 16.43 -3.54 8.47
C TYR A 137 16.06 -2.79 9.74
N VAL A 138 14.88 -2.15 9.78
CA VAL A 138 14.35 -1.57 11.03
C VAL A 138 14.22 -2.66 12.09
N ASP A 139 13.48 -3.74 11.81
CA ASP A 139 13.19 -4.77 12.80
C ASP A 139 14.42 -5.53 13.29
N HIS A 140 15.38 -5.82 12.41
CA HIS A 140 16.53 -6.68 12.77
C HIS A 140 17.81 -5.90 13.08
N ARG A 141 17.92 -4.64 12.66
CA ARG A 141 19.16 -3.85 12.77
C ARG A 141 18.97 -2.45 13.33
N ASN A 142 17.73 -2.02 13.59
CA ASN A 142 17.40 -0.65 14.01
C ASN A 142 17.94 0.42 13.03
N GLN A 143 17.85 0.15 11.72
CA GLN A 143 18.29 1.04 10.64
C GLN A 143 17.08 1.52 9.83
N GLU A 144 16.98 2.83 9.55
CA GLU A 144 15.76 3.40 8.95
C GLU A 144 15.73 3.27 7.42
N CYS A 145 16.89 3.12 6.78
CA CYS A 145 17.03 2.83 5.35
C CYS A 145 16.21 3.77 4.45
N GLY A 146 16.28 5.09 4.70
CA GLY A 146 15.66 6.10 3.84
C GLY A 146 14.16 6.37 4.06
N ILE A 147 13.47 5.57 4.88
CA ILE A 147 12.03 5.75 5.19
C ILE A 147 11.72 7.18 5.67
N ALA A 148 12.62 7.77 6.45
CA ALA A 148 12.40 9.07 7.06
C ALA A 148 12.22 10.19 6.03
N GLU A 149 12.95 10.12 4.92
CA GLU A 149 12.90 11.15 3.87
C GLU A 149 11.61 11.08 3.06
N ASP A 150 11.11 9.87 2.82
CA ASP A 150 9.93 9.63 1.99
C ASP A 150 8.61 9.91 2.71
N TYR A 151 8.54 9.64 4.02
CA TYR A 151 7.26 9.59 4.74
C TYR A 151 7.11 10.62 5.87
N ILE A 152 8.18 11.26 6.35
CA ILE A 152 8.14 12.17 7.51
C ILE A 152 8.46 13.60 7.07
N GLY A 153 7.44 14.48 7.04
CA GLY A 153 7.62 15.89 6.67
C GLY A 153 8.24 16.75 7.77
N ASN A 154 8.05 16.39 9.04
CA ASN A 154 8.58 17.17 10.17
C ASN A 154 10.05 16.84 10.44
N LEU A 155 10.93 17.86 10.37
CA LEU A 155 12.38 17.68 10.52
C LEU A 155 12.79 17.13 11.89
N GLN A 156 12.17 17.59 12.98
CA GLN A 156 12.52 17.10 14.31
C GLN A 156 12.13 15.63 14.46
N LYS A 157 10.90 15.27 14.08
CA LYS A 157 10.43 13.88 14.12
C LYS A 157 11.22 12.96 13.19
N LYS A 158 11.69 13.49 12.07
CA LYS A 158 12.57 12.77 11.14
C LYS A 158 13.89 12.38 11.83
N GLU A 159 14.54 13.30 12.54
CA GLU A 159 15.78 13.01 13.27
C GLU A 159 15.55 12.11 14.48
N GLU A 160 14.44 12.29 15.21
CA GLU A 160 14.02 11.38 16.29
C GLU A 160 13.85 9.95 15.75
N PHE A 161 13.15 9.79 14.61
CA PHE A 161 12.94 8.51 13.95
C PHE A 161 14.25 7.87 13.48
N LYS A 162 15.15 8.63 12.83
CA LYS A 162 16.47 8.14 12.40
C LYS A 162 17.31 7.61 13.57
N SER A 163 17.17 8.21 14.75
CA SER A 163 17.93 7.80 15.94
C SER A 163 17.46 6.46 16.53
N ASN A 164 16.19 6.10 16.37
CA ASN A 164 15.61 4.89 16.92
C ASN A 164 14.34 4.43 16.15
N PRO A 165 14.48 3.90 14.93
CA PRO A 165 13.33 3.54 14.11
C PRO A 165 12.50 2.37 14.69
N GLN A 166 13.08 1.50 15.51
CA GLN A 166 12.36 0.44 16.23
C GLN A 166 11.37 0.96 17.27
N GLY A 167 11.49 2.22 17.69
CA GLY A 167 10.54 2.91 18.55
C GLY A 167 9.17 3.14 17.91
N TYR A 168 9.01 2.82 16.62
CA TYR A 168 7.85 3.15 15.81
C TYR A 168 7.17 1.89 15.24
N GLU A 169 5.88 2.03 14.95
CA GLU A 169 5.07 1.02 14.28
C GLU A 169 4.52 1.55 12.95
N PHE A 170 4.27 0.63 12.02
CA PHE A 170 3.85 0.91 10.66
C PHE A 170 2.49 0.27 10.42
N GLU A 171 1.50 1.09 10.12
CA GLU A 171 0.17 0.65 9.73
C GLU A 171 0.02 0.81 8.23
N PHE A 172 -0.35 -0.27 7.55
CA PHE A 172 -0.66 -0.25 6.13
C PHE A 172 -2.17 -0.18 5.94
N MET A 173 -2.59 0.64 4.99
CA MET A 173 -3.97 0.74 4.53
C MET A 173 -4.01 0.36 3.06
N LEU A 174 -4.92 -0.55 2.71
CA LEU A 174 -5.38 -0.72 1.34
C LEU A 174 -6.67 0.08 1.21
N ASP A 175 -6.72 1.04 0.32
CA ASP A 175 -7.95 1.77 0.01
C ASP A 175 -8.38 1.44 -1.42
N TYR A 176 -9.66 1.12 -1.56
CA TYR A 176 -10.22 0.52 -2.77
C TYR A 176 -11.06 1.56 -3.51
N HIS A 177 -10.73 1.76 -4.78
CA HIS A 177 -11.35 2.76 -5.63
C HIS A 177 -11.98 2.04 -6.83
N TYR A 178 -13.18 1.45 -6.68
CA TYR A 178 -13.86 0.96 -7.89
C TYR A 178 -14.23 2.16 -8.77
N CYS A 179 -13.60 2.25 -9.94
CA CYS A 179 -14.11 3.12 -10.99
C CYS A 179 -15.34 2.44 -11.58
N ARG A 180 -16.52 2.96 -11.23
CA ARG A 180 -17.77 2.65 -11.94
C ARG A 180 -17.56 2.74 -13.46
N PRO A 181 -18.21 1.88 -14.25
CA PRO A 181 -18.21 2.02 -15.70
C PRO A 181 -18.71 3.44 -16.05
N ARG A 182 -17.99 4.14 -16.92
CA ARG A 182 -18.52 5.34 -17.55
C ARG A 182 -19.70 4.90 -18.41
N SER A 183 -20.90 5.20 -17.94
CA SER A 183 -22.12 5.27 -18.76
C SER A 183 -21.92 6.22 -19.94
#